data_AF-A0A8X6VG47-F1
#
_entry.id   AF-A0A8X6VG47-F1
#
_cell.length_a   1.000
_cell.length_b   1.000
_cell.length_c   1.000
_cell.angle_alpha   90.00
_cell.angle_beta   90.00
_cell.angle_gamma   90.00
#
_symmetry.space_group_name_H-M   'P 1'
#
loop_
_entity.id
_entity.type
_entity.pdbx_description
1 polymer ?
#
loop_
_entity_poly.entity_id
_entity_poly.type
_entity_poly.pdbx_seq_one_letter_code
_entity_poly.pdbx_strand_id
1 'polypeptide(L)'
;MDLFLTLFERQMKLLDLGEGLWIPYLIGALPSDVTSLIAREPEEKCRDYSHIRGRLLKRFKLTTEKFRELFLRHRKGPNGTWKDYYFEIRVYFEGWLNELKRSLHENP
;
A
#
# COMPACT_ATOMS: atom_id res chain seq x y z
N MET A 1 3.19 1.59 3.76
CA MET A 1 3.83 1.97 2.47
C MET A 1 4.64 3.24 2.53
N ASP A 2 4.09 4.41 2.86
CA ASP A 2 4.93 5.64 2.94
C ASP A 2 6.04 5.53 4.00
N LEU A 3 5.69 5.09 5.20
CA LEU A 3 6.66 4.81 6.27
C LEU A 3 7.71 3.77 5.86
N PHE A 4 7.29 2.67 5.22
CA PHE A 4 8.19 1.62 4.72
C PHE A 4 9.22 2.19 3.73
N LEU A 5 8.78 2.97 2.73
CA LEU A 5 9.67 3.58 1.74
C LEU A 5 10.63 4.60 2.38
N THR A 6 10.17 5.36 3.38
CA THR A 6 11.04 6.25 4.15
C THR A 6 12.11 5.50 4.96
N LEU A 7 11.76 4.36 5.58
CA LEU A 7 12.72 3.54 6.31
C LEU A 7 13.72 2.88 5.36
N PHE A 8 13.24 2.36 4.24
CA PHE A 8 14.07 1.80 3.16
C PHE A 8 15.09 2.83 2.65
N GLU A 9 14.66 4.06 2.35
CA GLU A 9 15.56 5.15 1.92
C GLU A 9 16.64 5.44 2.95
N ARG A 10 16.29 5.47 4.24
CA ARG A 10 17.26 5.67 5.32
C ARG A 10 18.26 4.51 5.38
N GLN A 11 17.80 3.28 5.24
CA GLN A 11 18.67 2.11 5.23
C GLN A 11 19.64 2.11 4.05
N MET A 12 19.17 2.41 2.84
CA MET A 12 20.03 2.48 1.66
C MET A 12 21.08 3.60 1.78
N LYS A 13 20.69 4.75 2.33
CA LYS A 13 21.62 5.86 2.63
C LYS A 13 22.63 5.52 3.72
N LEU A 14 22.21 4.79 4.77
CA LEU A 14 23.11 4.34 5.83
C LEU A 14 24.16 3.34 5.33
N LEU A 15 23.82 2.55 4.32
CA LEU A 15 24.72 1.59 3.67
C LEU A 15 25.54 2.20 2.52
N ASP A 16 25.38 3.49 2.25
CA ASP A 16 26.00 4.22 1.13
C ASP A 16 25.82 3.52 -0.23
N LEU A 17 24.66 2.90 -0.43
CA LEU A 17 24.34 2.20 -1.67
C LEU A 17 23.93 3.22 -2.74
N GLY A 18 24.53 3.11 -3.93
CA GLY A 18 24.12 3.92 -5.09
C GLY A 18 22.66 3.66 -5.48
N GLU A 19 21.96 4.70 -5.94
CA GLU A 19 20.52 4.64 -6.27
C GLU A 19 20.17 3.55 -7.30
N GLY A 20 21.10 3.21 -8.20
CA GLY A 20 20.93 2.12 -9.16
C GLY A 20 20.73 0.73 -8.52
N LEU A 21 21.10 0.56 -7.25
CA LEU A 21 20.89 -0.66 -6.48
C LEU A 21 19.58 -0.63 -5.68
N TRP A 22 18.94 0.52 -5.51
CA TRP A 22 17.78 0.63 -4.62
C TRP A 22 16.59 -0.19 -5.13
N ILE A 23 16.35 -0.22 -6.44
CA ILE A 23 15.22 -0.98 -6.99
C ILE A 23 15.38 -2.50 -6.83
N PRO A 24 16.51 -3.13 -7.20
CA PRO A 24 16.73 -4.55 -6.93
C PRO A 24 16.52 -4.93 -5.45
N TYR A 25 17.03 -4.11 -4.52
CA TYR A 25 16.83 -4.33 -3.08
C TYR A 25 15.37 -4.13 -2.67
N LEU A 26 14.68 -3.13 -3.22
CA LEU A 26 13.27 -2.88 -2.99
C LEU A 26 12.40 -4.05 -3.48
N ILE A 27 12.71 -4.63 -4.65
CA ILE A 27 12.02 -5.82 -5.17
C ILE A 27 12.19 -7.01 -4.23
N GLY A 28 13.40 -7.22 -3.69
CA GLY A 28 13.66 -8.29 -2.73
C GLY A 28 12.96 -8.09 -1.37
N ALA A 29 12.66 -6.84 -1.01
CA ALA A 29 11.97 -6.50 0.24
C ALA A 29 10.44 -6.51 0.15
N LEU A 30 9.86 -6.55 -1.06
CA LEU A 30 8.42 -6.44 -1.28
C LEU A 30 7.77 -7.81 -1.58
N PRO A 31 6.50 -8.03 -1.18
CA PRO A 31 5.73 -9.19 -1.58
C PRO A 31 5.54 -9.28 -3.11
N SER A 32 5.37 -10.49 -3.64
CA SER A 32 5.21 -10.75 -5.09
C SER A 32 4.04 -9.97 -5.73
N ASP A 33 2.93 -9.84 -5.01
CA ASP A 33 1.77 -9.08 -5.48
C ASP A 33 2.11 -7.59 -5.68
N VAL A 34 3.04 -7.05 -4.91
CA VAL A 34 3.48 -5.65 -4.98
C VAL A 34 4.54 -5.47 -6.05
N THR A 35 5.49 -6.39 -6.19
CA THR A 35 6.54 -6.35 -7.22
C THR A 35 5.95 -6.51 -8.63
N SER A 36 4.78 -7.15 -8.77
CA SER A 36 4.03 -7.17 -10.02
C SER A 36 3.68 -5.77 -10.56
N LEU A 37 3.56 -4.76 -9.70
CA LEU A 37 3.32 -3.37 -10.11
C LEU A 37 4.55 -2.73 -10.75
N ILE A 38 5.74 -3.14 -10.31
CA ILE A 38 7.03 -2.68 -10.83
C ILE A 38 7.31 -3.38 -12.16
N ALA A 39 7.03 -4.68 -12.27
CA ALA A 39 7.21 -5.47 -13.50
C ALA A 39 6.37 -4.96 -14.69
N ARG A 40 5.32 -4.17 -14.42
CA ARG A 40 4.47 -3.54 -15.44
C ARG A 40 5.00 -2.20 -15.95
N GLU A 41 6.06 -1.67 -15.35
CA GLU A 41 6.70 -0.45 -15.81
C GLU A 41 7.72 -0.72 -16.94
N PRO A 42 7.92 0.23 -17.86
CA PRO A 42 9.02 0.17 -18.82
C PRO A 42 10.37 0.07 -18.11
N GLU A 43 11.33 -0.65 -18.69
CA GLU A 43 12.64 -0.90 -18.07
C GLU A 43 13.37 0.40 -17.66
N GLU A 44 13.24 1.45 -18.48
CA GLU A 44 13.78 2.78 -18.23
C GLU A 44 13.23 3.39 -16.94
N LYS A 45 11.95 3.17 -16.65
CA LYS A 45 11.25 3.68 -15.47
C LYS A 45 11.39 2.76 -14.26
N CYS A 46 11.67 1.47 -14.49
CA CYS A 46 12.00 0.54 -13.43
C CYS A 46 13.28 0.92 -12.71
N ARG A 47 14.21 1.65 -13.35
CA ARG A 47 15.46 2.10 -12.72
C ARG A 47 15.32 3.38 -11.91
N ASP A 48 14.20 4.10 -12.06
CA ASP A 48 13.92 5.34 -11.35
C ASP A 48 13.16 5.05 -10.04
N TYR A 49 13.89 5.12 -8.92
CA TYR A 49 13.33 4.94 -7.59
C TYR A 49 12.21 5.94 -7.28
N SER A 50 12.35 7.21 -7.69
CA SER A 50 11.34 8.25 -7.43
C SER A 50 10.03 7.94 -8.15
N HIS A 51 10.12 7.48 -9.39
CA HIS A 51 8.95 7.04 -10.16
C HIS A 51 8.25 5.84 -9.50
N ILE A 52 9.01 4.79 -9.14
CA ILE A 52 8.46 3.59 -8.50
C ILE A 52 7.83 3.93 -7.13
N ARG A 53 8.49 4.76 -6.33
CA ARG A 53 7.96 5.28 -5.06
C ARG A 53 6.61 5.96 -5.25
N GLY A 54 6.50 6.88 -6.21
CA GLY A 54 5.25 7.56 -6.53
C GLY A 54 4.12 6.59 -6.95
N ARG A 55 4.47 5.56 -7.73
CA ARG A 55 3.52 4.53 -8.17
C ARG A 55 2.98 3.68 -7.02
N LEU A 56 3.86 3.25 -6.13
CA LEU A 56 3.48 2.51 -4.92
C LEU A 56 2.58 3.38 -4.03
N LEU A 57 3.01 4.59 -3.69
CA LEU A 57 2.22 5.50 -2.87
C LEU A 57 0.83 5.76 -3.45
N LYS A 58 0.73 6.03 -4.76
CA LYS A 58 -0.55 6.25 -5.43
C LYS A 58 -1.47 5.04 -5.33
N ARG A 59 -0.97 3.82 -5.59
CA ARG A 59 -1.79 2.60 -5.55
C ARG A 59 -2.37 2.36 -4.16
N PHE A 60 -1.53 2.39 -3.12
CA PHE A 60 -1.98 2.10 -1.75
C PHE A 60 -2.80 3.23 -1.13
N LYS A 61 -2.51 4.49 -1.48
CA LYS A 61 -3.35 5.63 -1.07
C LYS A 61 -4.75 5.54 -1.68
N LEU A 62 -4.86 5.22 -2.98
CA LEU A 62 -6.16 5.01 -3.63
C LEU A 62 -6.94 3.85 -3.02
N THR A 63 -6.27 2.74 -2.68
CA THR A 63 -6.91 1.62 -1.98
C THR A 63 -7.47 2.05 -0.62
N THR A 64 -6.66 2.78 0.16
CA THR A 64 -7.06 3.30 1.49
C THR A 64 -8.24 4.28 1.39
N GLU A 65 -8.20 5.20 0.43
CA GLU A 65 -9.29 6.14 0.15
C GLU A 65 -10.56 5.42 -0.30
N LYS A 66 -10.46 4.36 -1.12
CA LYS A 66 -11.62 3.56 -1.56
C LYS A 66 -12.33 2.88 -0.40
N PHE A 67 -11.60 2.28 0.54
CA PHE A 67 -12.21 1.69 1.74
C PHE A 67 -12.82 2.76 2.65
N ARG A 68 -12.15 3.91 2.81
CA ARG A 68 -12.69 5.06 3.54
C ARG A 68 -14.00 5.57 2.91
N GLU A 69 -14.05 5.67 1.58
CA GLU A 69 -15.24 6.11 0.85
C GLU A 69 -16.39 5.11 0.98
N LEU A 70 -16.12 3.81 0.85
CA LEU A 70 -17.10 2.74 1.09
C LEU A 70 -17.70 2.86 2.50
N PHE A 71 -16.85 3.06 3.51
CA PHE A 71 -17.29 3.27 4.89
C PHE A 71 -18.18 4.52 5.04
N LEU A 72 -17.78 5.67 4.49
CA LEU A 72 -18.50 6.94 4.63
C LEU A 72 -19.84 6.96 3.87
N ARG A 73 -19.93 6.28 2.73
CA ARG A 73 -21.13 6.24 1.90
C ARG A 73 -22.09 5.13 2.28
N HIS A 74 -21.66 4.20 3.12
CA HIS A 74 -22.48 3.08 3.53
C HIS A 74 -23.69 3.57 4.35
N ARG A 75 -24.89 3.13 3.96
CA ARG A 75 -26.14 3.41 4.68
C ARG A 75 -26.91 2.11 4.84
N LYS A 76 -27.67 2.00 5.94
CA LYS A 76 -28.53 0.84 6.20
C LYS A 76 -29.47 0.65 5.01
N GLY A 77 -29.43 -0.54 4.40
CA GLY A 77 -30.35 -0.90 3.33
C GLY A 77 -31.81 -0.85 3.79
N PRO A 78 -32.76 -0.57 2.89
CA PRO A 78 -34.18 -0.44 3.24
C PRO A 78 -34.75 -1.70 3.90
N ASN A 79 -34.22 -2.88 3.51
CA ASN A 79 -34.66 -4.18 4.01
C ASN A 79 -33.65 -4.87 4.93
N GLY A 80 -32.47 -4.27 5.16
CA GLY A 80 -31.41 -4.85 5.98
C GLY A 80 -31.66 -4.63 7.47
N THR A 81 -31.30 -5.60 8.31
CA THR A 81 -31.38 -5.40 9.76
C THR A 81 -30.24 -4.49 10.24
N TRP A 82 -30.37 -3.93 11.44
CA TRP A 82 -29.27 -3.18 12.07
C TRP A 82 -28.03 -4.07 12.31
N LYS A 83 -28.22 -5.39 12.46
CA LYS A 83 -27.12 -6.35 12.58
C LYS A 83 -26.35 -6.48 11.27
N ASP A 84 -27.04 -6.54 10.13
CA ASP A 84 -26.41 -6.61 8.81
C ASP A 84 -25.61 -5.33 8.52
N TYR A 85 -26.20 -4.17 8.81
CA TYR A 85 -25.51 -2.88 8.68
C TYR A 85 -24.27 -2.78 9.58
N TYR A 86 -24.37 -3.20 10.84
CA TYR A 86 -23.23 -3.23 11.76
C TYR A 86 -22.13 -4.18 11.25
N PHE A 87 -22.51 -5.35 10.74
CA PHE A 87 -21.57 -6.31 10.16
C PHE A 87 -20.86 -5.73 8.93
N GLU A 88 -21.59 -5.10 8.01
CA GLU A 88 -21.03 -4.50 6.80
C GLU A 88 -20.09 -3.33 7.11
N ILE A 89 -20.47 -2.42 8.01
CA ILE A 89 -19.58 -1.35 8.49
C ILE A 89 -18.33 -1.93 9.13
N ARG A 90 -18.48 -2.96 9.96
CA ARG A 90 -17.37 -3.62 10.61
C ARG A 90 -16.42 -4.24 9.59
N VAL A 91 -16.92 -4.88 8.53
CA VAL A 91 -16.10 -5.43 7.44
C VAL A 91 -15.34 -4.34 6.69
N TYR A 92 -15.96 -3.19 6.37
CA TYR A 92 -15.26 -2.08 5.72
C TYR A 92 -14.20 -1.44 6.63
N PHE A 93 -14.53 -1.29 7.91
CA PHE A 93 -13.62 -0.74 8.90
C PHE A 93 -12.43 -1.68 9.18
N GLU A 94 -12.69 -2.98 9.32
CA GLU A 94 -11.64 -4.00 9.45
C GLU A 94 -10.82 -4.12 8.17
N GLY A 95 -11.42 -4.01 6.98
CA GLY A 95 -10.70 -3.95 5.70
C GLY A 95 -9.77 -2.75 5.62
N TRP A 96 -10.24 -1.57 6.03
CA TRP A 96 -9.44 -0.35 6.12
C TRP A 96 -8.30 -0.49 7.15
N LEU A 97 -8.60 -0.98 8.36
CA LEU A 97 -7.60 -1.19 9.41
C LEU A 97 -6.59 -2.27 9.04
N ASN A 98 -7.00 -3.33 8.36
CA ASN A 98 -6.10 -4.39 7.90
C ASN A 98 -5.19 -3.89 6.79
N GLU A 99 -5.67 -3.05 5.88
CA GLU A 99 -4.83 -2.42 4.87
C GLU A 99 -3.83 -1.45 5.51
N LEU A 100 -4.27 -0.64 6.47
CA LEU A 100 -3.39 0.21 7.28
C LEU A 100 -2.36 -0.62 8.07
N LYS A 101 -2.79 -1.70 8.72
CA LYS A 101 -1.91 -2.58 9.49
C LYS A 101 -0.94 -3.33 8.61
N ARG A 102 -1.34 -3.87 7.46
CA ARG A 102 -0.39 -4.44 6.47
C ARG A 102 0.64 -3.41 6.06
N SER A 103 0.21 -2.17 5.86
CA SER A 103 1.11 -1.06 5.57
C SER A 103 2.07 -0.68 6.72
N LEU A 104 1.86 -1.23 7.94
CA LEU A 104 2.60 -0.97 9.20
C LEU A 104 3.28 -2.22 9.83
N HIS A 105 2.82 -3.45 9.56
CA HIS A 105 3.27 -4.73 10.17
C HIS A 105 4.18 -5.56 9.25
N GLU A 106 4.42 -5.13 8.01
CA GLU A 106 5.61 -5.54 7.22
C GLU A 106 6.88 -4.86 7.76
N ASN A 107 7.07 -4.94 9.09
CA ASN A 107 8.24 -4.45 9.82
C ASN A 107 8.45 -5.39 11.03
N PRO A 108 9.31 -6.40 10.86
CA PRO A 108 10.42 -6.63 11.76
C PRO A 108 11.77 -6.37 11.09
#